data_AF-A0A529P3T1-F1
#
_entry.id   AF-A0A529P3T1-F1
#
_cell.length_a   1.000
_cell.length_b   1.000
_cell.length_c   1.000
_cell.angle_alpha   90.00
_cell.angle_beta   90.00
_cell.angle_gamma   90.00
#
_symmetry.space_group_name_H-M   'P 1'
#
loop_
_entity.id
_entity.type
_entity.pdbx_description
1 polymer ?
#
loop_
_entity_poly.entity_id
_entity_poly.type
_entity_poly.pdbx_seq_one_letter_code
_entity_poly.pdbx_strand_id
1 'polypeptide(L)' 'MSTAASRLRSDPPPRMVVMGVTGSGKTTVGEALAHAISATYVDGDKLHPEANIAKM' A
#
# COMPACT_ATOMS: atom_id res chain seq x y z
N MET A 1 -33.85 4.46 12.76
CA MET A 1 -33.48 4.10 11.38
C MET A 1 -32.07 4.59 11.09
N SER A 2 -31.09 3.67 11.04
CA SER A 2 -29.90 3.71 10.17
C SER A 2 -28.90 2.67 10.69
N THR A 3 -29.24 1.38 10.54
CA THR A 3 -28.23 0.32 10.45
C THR A 3 -27.71 0.40 9.01
N ALA A 4 -26.72 1.26 8.77
CA ALA A 4 -25.99 1.21 7.51
C ALA A 4 -25.30 -0.15 7.47
N ALA A 5 -25.88 -1.08 6.72
CA ALA A 5 -25.32 -2.39 6.50
C ALA A 5 -23.89 -2.20 6.00
N SER A 6 -22.94 -2.66 6.82
CA SER A 6 -21.55 -2.88 6.43
C SER A 6 -21.57 -3.55 5.06
N ARG A 7 -21.13 -2.83 4.02
CA ARG A 7 -21.15 -3.34 2.64
C ARG A 7 -20.37 -4.66 2.65
N LEU A 8 -21.09 -5.75 2.51
CA LEU A 8 -20.51 -7.08 2.38
C LEU A 8 -19.72 -7.13 1.06
N ARG A 9 -18.41 -6.96 1.20
CA ARG A 9 -17.30 -7.52 0.41
C ARG A 9 -17.67 -8.06 -0.97
N SER A 10 -17.54 -7.21 -1.97
CA SER A 10 -17.32 -7.58 -3.38
C SER A 10 -16.36 -6.63 -4.11
N ASP A 11 -16.05 -5.46 -3.53
CA ASP A 11 -14.96 -4.64 -4.04
C ASP A 11 -13.60 -5.31 -3.77
N PRO A 12 -12.68 -5.30 -4.75
CA PRO A 12 -11.31 -5.75 -4.52
C PRO A 12 -10.72 -4.99 -3.33
N PRO A 13 -9.86 -5.64 -2.53
CA PRO A 13 -9.28 -5.01 -1.36
C PRO A 13 -8.61 -3.69 -1.77
N PRO A 14 -8.84 -2.60 -1.02
CA PRO A 14 -8.33 -1.28 -1.38
C PRO A 14 -6.80 -1.33 -1.47
N ARG A 15 -6.24 -0.89 -2.60
CA ARG A 15 -4.81 -0.70 -2.77
C ARG A 15 -4.40 0.61 -2.09
N MET A 16 -3.39 0.57 -1.25
CA MET A 16 -2.89 1.72 -0.50
C MET A 16 -1.48 2.09 -0.96
N VAL A 17 -1.18 3.38 -0.97
CA VAL A 17 0.16 3.90 -1.29
C VAL A 17 0.65 4.73 -0.12
N VAL A 18 1.82 4.38 0.43
CA VAL A 18 2.49 5.15 1.49
C VAL A 18 3.59 5.99 0.84
N MET A 19 3.36 7.30 0.74
CA MET A 19 4.29 8.26 0.12
C MET A 19 4.96 9.16 1.16
N GLY A 20 6.07 9.79 0.79
CA GLY A 20 6.90 10.60 1.69
C GLY A 20 8.31 10.81 1.17
N VAL A 21 9.03 11.78 1.74
CA VAL A 21 10.42 12.11 1.36
C VAL A 21 11.42 10.98 1.69
N THR A 22 12.61 11.01 1.11
CA THR A 22 13.67 10.05 1.41
C THR A 22 14.04 10.10 2.90
N GLY A 23 14.19 8.94 3.53
CA GLY A 23 14.49 8.83 4.97
C GLY A 23 13.30 9.03 5.92
N SER A 24 12.07 9.26 5.42
CA SER A 24 10.89 9.47 6.29
C SER A 24 10.28 8.20 6.91
N GLY A 25 10.91 7.03 6.75
CA GLY A 25 10.44 5.77 7.34
C GLY A 25 9.27 5.08 6.60
N LYS A 26 9.04 5.38 5.31
CA LYS A 26 7.95 4.77 4.51
C LYS A 26 7.96 3.24 4.55
N THR A 27 9.13 2.61 4.38
CA THR A 27 9.28 1.15 4.39
C THR A 27 8.84 0.56 5.73
N THR A 28 9.32 1.12 6.83
CA THR A 28 8.96 0.69 8.19
C THR A 28 7.47 0.80 8.45
N VAL A 29 6.85 1.93 8.08
CA VAL A 29 5.40 2.13 8.24
C VAL A 29 4.61 1.21 7.31
N GLY A 30 5.04 1.04 6.06
CA GLY A 30 4.38 0.20 5.06
C GLY A 30 4.35 -1.27 5.45
N GLU A 31 5.46 -1.80 5.95
CA GLU A 31 5.55 -3.18 6.47
C GLU A 31 4.65 -3.38 7.69
N ALA A 32 4.70 -2.46 8.67
CA ALA A 32 3.88 -2.53 9.87
C ALA A 32 2.38 -2.44 9.54
N LEU A 33 2.00 -1.54 8.63
CA LEU A 33 0.61 -1.40 8.16
C LEU A 33 0.14 -2.65 7.43
N ALA A 34 0.95 -3.19 6.52
CA ALA A 34 0.64 -4.42 5.80
C ALA A 34 0.39 -5.59 6.75
N HIS A 35 1.24 -5.76 7.76
CA HIS A 35 1.07 -6.76 8.81
C HIS A 35 -0.26 -6.54 9.59
N ALA A 36 -0.55 -5.30 10.00
CA ALA A 36 -1.73 -4.98 10.79
C ALA A 36 -3.06 -5.25 10.05
N ILE A 37 -3.07 -5.14 8.72
CA ILE A 37 -4.29 -5.33 7.90
C ILE A 37 -4.30 -6.64 7.12
N SER A 38 -3.32 -7.53 7.37
CA SER A 38 -3.13 -8.78 6.60
C SER A 38 -3.02 -8.56 5.09
N ALA A 39 -2.28 -7.52 4.70
CA ALA A 39 -1.94 -7.21 3.31
C ALA A 39 -0.46 -7.55 3.01
N THR A 40 -0.10 -7.45 1.73
CA THR A 40 1.29 -7.59 1.26
C THR A 40 1.90 -6.22 1.06
N TYR A 41 3.06 -5.99 1.67
CA TYR A 41 3.88 -4.82 1.35
C TYR A 41 4.60 -5.04 0.01
N VAL A 42 4.58 -4.03 -0.84
CA VAL A 42 5.32 -4.00 -2.11
C VAL A 42 6.10 -2.70 -2.17
N ASP A 43 7.38 -2.80 -2.51
CA ASP A 43 8.21 -1.63 -2.76
C ASP A 43 7.78 -0.96 -4.08
N GLY A 44 7.36 0.31 -3.97
CA GLY A 44 6.88 1.09 -5.11
C GLY A 44 7.94 1.29 -6.19
N ASP A 45 9.23 1.33 -5.82
CA ASP A 45 10.32 1.55 -6.77
C ASP A 45 10.45 0.37 -7.75
N LYS A 46 10.12 -0.85 -7.29
CA LYS A 46 10.14 -2.07 -8.11
C LYS A 46 9.01 -2.14 -9.14
N LEU A 47 8.02 -1.25 -9.06
CA LEU A 47 6.89 -1.20 -10.01
C LEU A 47 7.17 -0.31 -11.23
N HIS A 48 8.33 0.36 -11.27
CA HIS A 48 8.73 1.12 -12.44
C HIS A 48 9.15 0.20 -13.60
N PRO A 49 9.05 0.66 -14.86
CA PRO A 49 9.67 -0.03 -15.98
C PRO A 49 11.17 -0.24 -15.75
N GLU A 50 11.72 -1.36 -16.21
CA GLU A 50 13.15 -1.70 -16.05
C GLU A 50 14.08 -0.56 -16.51
N ALA A 51 13.72 0.11 -17.61
CA ALA A 51 14.47 1.25 -18.14
C ALA A 51 14.53 2.46 -17.20
N ASN A 52 13.57 2.59 -16.27
CA ASN A 52 13.56 3.65 -15.25
C ASN A 52 14.30 3.19 -14.00
N ILE A 53 14.17 1.92 -13.60
CA ILE A 53 14.93 1.33 -12.48
C ILE A 53 16.44 1.43 -12.76
N ALA A 54 16.88 1.17 -13.99
CA ALA A 54 18.30 1.25 -14.38
C ALA A 54 18.90 2.67 -14.30
N LYS A 55 18.07 3.72 -14.17
CA LYS A 55 18.50 5.12 -14.08
C LYS A 55 18.48 5.67 -12.66
N MET A 56 17.83 4.95 -11.74
CA MET A 56 17.73 5.31 -10.32
C MET A 56 18.99 4.85 -9.58
#